data_AF-A0A7Z0MDW5-F1
#
_entry.id   AF-A0A7Z0MDW5-F1
#
_cell.length_a   1.000
_cell.length_b   1.000
_cell.length_c   1.000
_cell.angle_alpha   90.00
_cell.angle_beta   90.00
_cell.angle_gamma   90.00
#
_symmetry.space_group_name_H-M   'P 1'
#
loop_
_entity.id
_entity.type
_entity.pdbx_description
1 polymer ?
#
loop_
_entity_poly.entity_id
_entity_poly.type
_entity_poly.pdbx_seq_one_letter_code
_entity_poly.pdbx_strand_id
1 'polypeptide(L)'
;MQREIAIDQAMIDRYGRINGDNDIIHYDHDYAAKRGFRGTLLHGPHMSAFVMDVAVRKLGADWLRAGKLYTRWVGPVCPGDVFHVEIEDNGDLRATSNNQPAMTGRVGLRPA
;
A
#
# COMPACT_ATOMS: atom_id res chain seq x y z
N MET A 1 -6.71 4.81 13.62
CA MET A 1 -7.66 5.01 12.50
C MET A 1 -7.40 3.91 11.49
N GLN A 2 -8.47 3.34 10.94
CA GLN A 2 -8.36 2.18 10.06
C GLN A 2 -9.15 2.34 8.76
N ARG A 3 -8.75 1.64 7.71
CA ARG A 3 -9.45 1.60 6.42
C ARG A 3 -9.20 0.28 5.71
N GLU A 4 -10.24 -0.23 5.06
CA GLU A 4 -10.17 -1.37 4.14
C GLU A 4 -10.29 -0.91 2.69
N ILE A 5 -9.52 -1.56 1.82
CA ILE A 5 -9.52 -1.33 0.37
C ILE A 5 -9.59 -2.69 -0.33
N ALA A 6 -10.66 -2.93 -1.09
CA ALA A 6 -10.73 -4.07 -1.99
C ALA A 6 -9.82 -3.84 -3.20
N ILE A 7 -8.91 -4.79 -3.45
CA ILE A 7 -7.90 -4.68 -4.51
C ILE A 7 -8.37 -5.46 -5.73
N ASP A 8 -8.39 -4.80 -6.88
CA ASP A 8 -8.67 -5.42 -8.18
C ASP A 8 -7.54 -5.13 -9.18
N GLN A 9 -7.50 -5.91 -10.26
CA GLN A 9 -6.48 -5.72 -11.31
C GLN A 9 -6.59 -4.33 -11.95
N ALA A 10 -7.80 -3.82 -12.15
CA ALA A 10 -8.02 -2.52 -12.77
C ALA A 10 -7.39 -1.36 -11.96
N MET A 11 -7.35 -1.48 -10.63
CA MET A 11 -6.69 -0.55 -9.72
C MET A 11 -5.17 -0.62 -9.88
N ILE A 12 -4.60 -1.83 -9.96
CA ILE A 12 -3.18 -2.05 -10.23
C ILE A 12 -2.81 -1.42 -11.58
N ASP A 13 -3.56 -1.74 -12.64
CA ASP A 13 -3.32 -1.22 -13.99
C ASP A 13 -3.39 0.31 -14.09
N ARG A 14 -4.37 0.91 -13.40
CA ARG A 14 -4.51 2.38 -13.35
C ARG A 14 -3.30 3.03 -12.68
N TYR A 15 -2.82 2.45 -11.58
CA TYR A 15 -1.66 2.98 -10.88
C TYR A 15 -0.39 2.86 -11.71
N GLY A 16 -0.20 1.73 -12.38
CA GLY A 16 0.87 1.50 -13.34
C GLY A 16 1.00 2.57 -14.42
N ARG A 17 -0.15 3.03 -14.96
CA ARG A 17 -0.19 4.13 -15.92
C ARG A 17 0.21 5.48 -15.31
N ILE A 18 -0.07 5.70 -14.03
CA ILE A 18 0.23 6.96 -13.33
C ILE A 18 1.70 7.01 -12.92
N ASN A 19 2.24 5.92 -12.37
CA ASN A 19 3.61 5.90 -11.85
C ASN A 19 4.66 5.53 -12.91
N GLY A 20 4.25 5.00 -14.07
CA GLY A 20 5.14 4.58 -15.15
C GLY A 20 5.87 3.26 -14.88
N ASP A 21 5.44 2.50 -13.88
CA ASP A 21 6.02 1.20 -13.54
C ASP A 21 5.40 0.10 -14.41
N ASN A 22 6.14 -0.31 -15.44
CA ASN A 22 5.72 -1.31 -16.40
C ASN A 22 6.33 -2.69 -16.11
N ASP A 23 6.75 -2.99 -14.88
CA ASP A 23 7.20 -4.34 -14.54
C ASP A 23 6.06 -5.34 -14.76
N ILE A 24 6.33 -6.34 -15.61
CA ILE A 24 5.40 -7.40 -16.00
C ILE A 24 4.81 -8.16 -14.81
N ILE A 25 5.47 -8.16 -13.64
CA ILE A 25 4.96 -8.77 -12.40
C ILE A 25 3.59 -8.20 -11.96
N HIS A 26 3.25 -6.99 -12.40
CA HIS A 26 1.99 -6.32 -12.06
C HIS A 26 0.84 -6.65 -13.02
N TYR A 27 1.14 -7.24 -14.19
CA TYR A 27 0.19 -7.33 -15.31
C TYR A 27 -0.01 -8.75 -15.85
N ASP A 28 0.99 -9.62 -15.72
CA ASP A 28 0.95 -10.98 -16.25
C ASP A 28 0.78 -11.99 -15.10
N HIS A 29 -0.38 -12.65 -15.09
CA HIS A 29 -0.73 -13.64 -14.07
C HIS A 29 0.22 -14.85 -14.10
N ASP A 30 0.48 -15.42 -15.28
CA ASP A 30 1.27 -16.64 -15.42
C ASP A 30 2.74 -16.38 -15.05
N TYR A 31 3.25 -15.21 -15.41
CA TYR A 31 4.58 -14.76 -15.03
C TYR A 31 4.73 -14.66 -13.50
N ALA A 32 3.76 -14.04 -12.83
CA ALA A 32 3.79 -13.89 -11.39
C ALA A 32 3.59 -15.23 -10.67
N ALA A 33 2.70 -16.10 -11.18
CA ALA A 33 2.46 -17.44 -10.66
C ALA A 33 3.73 -18.32 -10.76
N LYS A 34 4.44 -18.27 -11.89
CA LYS A 34 5.73 -18.97 -12.08
C LYS A 34 6.82 -18.54 -11.08
N ARG A 35 6.69 -17.35 -10.48
CA ARG A 35 7.58 -16.82 -9.45
C ARG A 35 7.12 -17.12 -8.02
N GLY A 36 6.04 -17.89 -7.86
CA GLY A 36 5.53 -18.34 -6.56
C GLY A 36 4.51 -17.39 -5.92
N PHE A 37 4.02 -16.39 -6.64
CA PHE A 37 2.91 -15.54 -6.18
C PHE A 37 1.56 -16.16 -6.52
N ARG A 38 0.48 -15.70 -5.88
CA ARG A 38 -0.90 -16.15 -6.20
C ARG A 38 -1.45 -15.55 -7.50
N GLY A 39 -0.74 -14.58 -8.07
CA GLY A 39 -1.13 -13.83 -9.26
C GLY A 39 -0.30 -12.56 -9.34
N THR A 40 -0.73 -11.62 -10.18
CA THR A 40 -0.16 -10.28 -10.29
C THR A 40 -0.11 -9.57 -8.94
N LEU A 41 0.84 -8.65 -8.80
CA LEU A 41 1.08 -7.95 -7.56
C LEU A 41 0.65 -6.49 -7.64
N LEU A 42 0.06 -5.98 -6.55
CA LEU A 42 -0.07 -4.54 -6.33
C LEU A 42 1.33 -3.91 -6.23
N HIS A 43 1.53 -2.75 -6.84
CA HIS A 43 2.79 -2.02 -6.74
C HIS A 43 3.09 -1.62 -5.28
N GLY A 44 4.34 -1.80 -4.85
CA GLY A 44 4.79 -1.39 -3.51
C GLY A 44 4.42 0.06 -3.16
N PRO A 45 4.74 1.05 -4.02
CA PRO A 45 4.36 2.45 -3.79
C PRO A 45 2.85 2.69 -3.74
N HIS A 46 2.04 1.84 -4.39
CA HIS A 46 0.58 1.95 -4.35
C HIS A 46 0.04 1.65 -2.94
N MET A 47 0.60 0.66 -2.23
CA MET A 47 0.29 0.45 -0.83
C MET A 47 0.56 1.71 0.00
N SER A 48 1.67 2.40 -0.26
CA SER A 48 2.02 3.63 0.45
C SER A 48 1.00 4.74 0.21
N ALA A 49 0.39 4.83 -0.98
CA ALA A 49 -0.65 5.80 -1.27
C ALA A 49 -1.91 5.59 -0.40
N PHE A 50 -2.31 4.34 -0.15
CA PHE A 50 -3.43 4.05 0.77
C PHE A 50 -3.12 4.49 2.19
N VAL A 51 -1.87 4.27 2.64
CA VAL A 51 -1.43 4.76 3.94
C VAL A 51 -1.43 6.28 4.01
N MET A 52 -1.02 6.98 2.95
CA MET A 52 -1.06 8.44 2.90
C MET A 52 -2.49 8.98 3.00
N ASP A 53 -3.49 8.34 2.37
CA ASP A 53 -4.91 8.69 2.53
C ASP A 53 -5.37 8.58 4.00
N VAL A 54 -4.98 7.50 4.69
CA VAL A 54 -5.27 7.30 6.11
C VAL A 54 -4.49 8.31 6.98
N ALA A 55 -3.24 8.62 6.65
CA ALA A 55 -2.45 9.62 7.37
C ALA A 55 -3.10 11.01 7.27
N VAL A 56 -3.54 11.42 6.08
CA VAL A 56 -4.17 12.73 5.86
C VAL A 56 -5.48 12.86 6.61
N ARG A 57 -6.36 11.83 6.63
CA ARG A 57 -7.62 11.95 7.39
C ARG A 57 -7.40 11.89 8.90
N LYS A 58 -6.34 11.23 9.38
CA LYS A 58 -6.01 11.15 10.81
C LYS A 58 -5.30 12.42 11.32
N LEU A 59 -4.33 12.93 10.58
CA LEU A 59 -3.41 14.00 11.01
C LEU A 59 -3.71 15.37 10.38
N GLY A 60 -4.64 15.43 9.44
CA GLY A 60 -5.03 16.64 8.73
C GLY A 60 -4.24 16.89 7.45
N ALA A 61 -4.75 17.81 6.62
CA ALA A 61 -4.21 18.11 5.29
C ALA A 61 -2.78 18.68 5.31
N ASP A 62 -2.38 19.36 6.40
CA ASP A 62 -1.01 19.90 6.54
C ASP A 62 0.06 18.81 6.62
N TRP A 63 -0.33 17.57 6.93
CA TRP A 63 0.56 16.42 6.84
C TRP A 63 1.10 16.23 5.41
N LEU A 64 0.38 16.61 4.36
CA LEU A 64 0.91 16.55 2.99
C LEU A 64 2.14 17.46 2.78
N ARG A 65 2.30 18.50 3.61
CA ARG A 65 3.41 19.44 3.53
C ARG A 65 4.54 19.07 4.48
N ALA A 66 4.24 18.75 5.73
CA ALA A 66 5.24 18.53 6.77
C ALA A 66 5.40 17.07 7.21
N GLY A 67 4.60 16.17 6.66
CA GLY A 67 4.55 14.77 7.03
C GLY A 67 5.80 13.98 6.63
N LYS A 68 5.99 12.87 7.34
CA LYS A 68 6.97 11.83 7.04
C LYS A 68 6.27 10.48 7.11
N LEU A 69 6.51 9.67 6.09
CA LEU A 69 6.09 8.27 6.02
C LEU A 69 7.33 7.40 5.88
N TYR A 70 7.50 6.45 6.80
CA TYR A 70 8.48 5.37 6.67
C TYR A 70 7.71 4.06 6.50
N THR A 71 8.04 3.28 5.46
CA THR A 71 7.39 2.00 5.17
C THR A 71 8.40 0.90 4.90
N ARG A 72 8.05 -0.32 5.31
CA ARG A 72 8.66 -1.56 4.86
C ARG A 72 7.58 -2.43 4.22
N TRP A 73 7.83 -2.90 3.00
CA TRP A 73 6.95 -3.85 2.31
C TRP A 73 7.39 -5.27 2.71
N VAL A 74 6.51 -5.99 3.38
CA VAL A 74 6.83 -7.29 4.02
C VAL A 74 6.11 -8.47 3.36
N GLY A 75 5.08 -8.22 2.55
CA GLY A 75 4.34 -9.27 1.87
C GLY A 75 3.61 -8.79 0.62
N PRO A 76 3.26 -9.72 -0.30
CA PRO A 76 2.55 -9.39 -1.53
C PRO A 76 1.06 -9.10 -1.27
N VAL A 77 0.48 -8.23 -2.10
CA VAL A 77 -0.96 -7.97 -2.19
C VAL A 77 -1.39 -8.30 -3.61
N CYS A 78 -2.39 -9.16 -3.77
CA CYS A 78 -2.87 -9.65 -5.07
C CYS A 78 -4.30 -9.14 -5.35
N PRO A 79 -4.77 -9.13 -6.61
CA PRO A 79 -6.18 -8.94 -6.91
C PRO A 79 -7.08 -9.92 -6.12
N GLY A 80 -8.22 -9.42 -5.67
CA GLY A 80 -9.17 -10.14 -4.81
C GLY A 80 -8.85 -10.05 -3.32
N ASP A 81 -7.72 -9.47 -2.92
CA ASP A 81 -7.41 -9.23 -1.51
C ASP A 81 -8.13 -7.99 -0.97
N VAL A 82 -8.41 -8.00 0.33
CA VAL A 82 -8.71 -6.81 1.10
C VAL A 82 -7.44 -6.32 1.77
N PHE A 83 -7.01 -5.11 1.41
CA PHE A 83 -5.90 -4.41 2.04
C PHE A 83 -6.42 -3.58 3.21
N HIS A 84 -6.03 -3.94 4.42
CA HIS A 84 -6.40 -3.22 5.65
C HIS A 84 -5.22 -2.36 6.11
N VAL A 85 -5.47 -1.09 6.38
CA VAL A 85 -4.49 -0.13 6.92
C VAL A 85 -4.93 0.30 8.30
N GLU A 86 -4.00 0.31 9.26
CA GLU A 86 -4.20 0.81 10.61
C GLU A 86 -3.04 1.73 11.00
N ILE A 87 -3.38 2.94 11.47
CA ILE A 87 -2.45 3.88 12.09
C ILE A 87 -2.87 4.12 13.54
N GLU A 88 -2.00 3.70 14.46
CA GLU A 88 -2.14 3.90 15.90
C GLU A 88 -1.91 5.38 16.29
N ASP A 89 -2.28 5.78 17.50
CA ASP A 89 -2.14 7.17 17.95
C ASP A 89 -0.69 7.62 18.11
N ASN A 90 0.22 6.67 18.39
CA ASN A 90 1.66 6.92 18.43
C ASN A 90 2.31 7.02 17.02
N GLY A 91 1.51 6.89 15.95
CA GLY A 91 1.95 6.94 14.57
C GLY A 91 2.44 5.60 14.00
N ASP A 92 2.44 4.52 14.76
CA ASP A 92 2.82 3.20 14.25
C ASP A 92 1.80 2.73 13.20
N LEU A 93 2.33 2.18 12.11
CA LEU A 93 1.58 1.74 10.95
C LEU A 93 1.67 0.23 10.82
N ARG A 94 0.50 -0.40 10.66
CA ARG A 94 0.36 -1.81 10.28
C ARG A 94 -0.61 -1.90 9.11
N ALA A 95 -0.27 -2.69 8.10
CA ALA A 95 -1.17 -3.01 7.02
C ALA A 95 -1.08 -4.48 6.62
N THR A 96 -2.23 -5.06 6.31
CA THR A 96 -2.38 -6.48 6.00
C THR A 96 -3.10 -6.70 4.68
N SER A 97 -2.83 -7.86 4.06
CA SER A 97 -3.58 -8.40 2.93
C SER A 97 -4.28 -9.68 3.40
N ASN A 98 -5.62 -9.69 3.46
CA ASN A 98 -6.38 -10.82 4.00
C ASN A 98 -5.81 -11.36 5.34
N ASN A 99 -5.52 -10.46 6.27
CA ASN A 99 -4.91 -10.72 7.59
C ASN A 99 -3.43 -11.13 7.60
N GLN A 100 -2.76 -11.22 6.46
CA GLN A 100 -1.31 -11.45 6.39
C GLN A 100 -0.55 -10.11 6.36
N PRO A 101 0.56 -9.93 7.10
CA PRO A 101 1.33 -8.70 7.05
C PRO A 101 1.78 -8.35 5.62
N ALA A 102 1.48 -7.13 5.17
CA ALA A 102 1.84 -6.64 3.85
C ALA A 102 2.76 -5.41 3.93
N MET A 103 2.51 -4.51 4.89
CA MET A 103 3.35 -3.35 5.15
C MET A 103 3.40 -3.01 6.64
N THR A 104 4.55 -2.54 7.10
CA THR A 104 4.73 -1.93 8.43
C THR A 104 5.43 -0.59 8.29
N GLY A 105 5.35 0.26 9.31
CA GLY A 105 6.01 1.54 9.24
C GLY A 105 5.68 2.50 10.37
N ARG A 106 5.93 3.78 10.11
CA ARG A 106 5.52 4.87 10.99
C ARG A 106 5.13 6.10 10.17
N VAL A 107 4.09 6.77 10.65
CA VAL A 107 3.59 8.06 10.17
C VAL A 107 3.88 9.11 11.23
N GLY A 108 4.40 10.26 10.82
CA GLY A 108 4.63 11.37 11.74
C GLY A 108 4.89 12.67 10.99
N LEU A 109 5.39 13.67 11.72
CA LEU A 109 5.87 14.92 11.14
C LEU A 109 7.39 14.86 10.98
N ARG A 110 7.92 15.62 10.02
CA ARG A 110 9.35 15.88 9.97
C ARG A 110 9.74 16.69 11.21
N PRO A 111 10.86 16.35 11.90
CA PRO A 111 11.45 17.27 12.86
C PRO A 111 11.73 18.60 12.17
N ALA A 112 11.48 19.71 12.87
CA ALA A 112 11.86 21.04 12.42
C ALA A 112 13.39 21.17 12.33
#